data_AF-A0A7J0BRE5-F1
#
_entry.id   AF-A0A7J0BRE5-F1
#
_cell.length_a   1.000
_cell.length_b   1.000
_cell.length_c   1.000
_cell.angle_alpha   90.00
_cell.angle_beta   90.00
_cell.angle_gamma   90.00
#
_symmetry.space_group_name_H-M   'P 1'
#
loop_
_entity.id
_entity.type
_entity.pdbx_description
1 polymer ?
#
loop_
_entity_poly.entity_id
_entity_poly.type
_entity_poly.pdbx_seq_one_letter_code
_entity_poly.pdbx_strand_id
1 'polypeptide(L)'
;MRIRFAALLMVLLLGVFGLAGCGSEEKKPAAEAPKAEETAKPAEQAAASAEVKPMQVGFVYVSPIGDAGYSYAHDMGRQAVAAMEGVTTSYVESVPEGADSERVIMNMARKNFDIIFTTSYGYMDPTLKVAGEFPNLTFLHCSGYKTAENMSAYFGRIYQARYLTGMVAGKMTKSNILGYAAAFPIPEVIRGINAFTLGARAVNPDVKVHVVWTKTWYDPATEKEAAKSLLDIGADVIAQHQDSPAPQEAAQERGAYSVGYNTDMTAFAPKSHLTAAVWNWAPFYTTVVDKVRKGEWKSDHYWWGLAEGIVDIAPYGEMVPEEVRALVDARKAEIKSGAYKVFTGPINDQSGKERIAAGEVAPDDVLLGMTWFVEGVVGSNE
;
A
#
# COMPACT_ATOMS: atom_id res chain seq x y z
N MET A 1 47.47 22.34 -15.22
CA MET A 1 47.96 21.46 -14.13
C MET A 1 47.26 20.12 -14.35
N ARG A 2 47.78 19.07 -15.04
CA ARG A 2 49.07 18.34 -14.89
C ARG A 2 49.28 17.96 -13.41
N ILE A 3 49.40 16.71 -12.93
CA ILE A 3 49.92 15.40 -13.44
C ILE A 3 48.94 14.26 -13.03
N ARG A 4 48.78 13.05 -13.64
CA ARG A 4 49.38 12.26 -14.76
C ARG A 4 50.50 11.21 -14.49
N PHE A 5 50.24 10.15 -13.70
CA PHE A 5 51.02 8.88 -13.62
C PHE A 5 50.06 7.69 -13.35
N ALA A 6 50.33 6.41 -13.64
CA ALA A 6 51.03 5.74 -14.75
C ALA A 6 50.69 4.22 -14.71
N ALA A 7 51.04 3.44 -15.74
CA ALA A 7 50.74 2.00 -15.84
C ALA A 7 52.00 1.13 -16.06
N LEU A 8 51.93 -0.15 -15.69
CA LEU A 8 52.89 -1.22 -15.99
C LEU A 8 52.08 -2.53 -16.12
N LEU A 9 52.01 -3.18 -17.29
CA LEU A 9 52.92 -4.25 -17.77
C LEU A 9 53.14 -5.38 -16.72
N MET A 10 52.57 -6.59 -16.81
CA MET A 10 52.48 -7.61 -17.89
C MET A 10 53.64 -8.63 -17.86
N VAL A 11 53.31 -9.90 -17.59
CA VAL A 11 54.10 -11.09 -17.95
C VAL A 11 53.12 -12.18 -18.40
N LEU A 12 53.50 -12.98 -19.40
CA LEU A 12 52.67 -14.01 -20.03
C LEU A 12 53.54 -15.23 -20.34
N LEU A 13 53.03 -16.46 -20.12
CA LEU A 13 53.74 -17.72 -20.38
C LEU A 13 52.76 -18.87 -20.72
N LEU A 14 53.21 -19.82 -21.54
CA LEU A 14 52.41 -20.86 -22.22
C LEU A 14 53.23 -22.16 -22.41
N GLY A 15 52.55 -23.32 -22.50
CA GLY A 15 53.13 -24.68 -22.68
C GLY A 15 52.66 -25.65 -21.57
N VAL A 16 51.88 -26.73 -21.73
CA VAL A 16 51.49 -27.69 -22.81
C VAL A 16 52.33 -29.00 -22.86
N PHE A 17 51.64 -30.15 -22.93
CA PHE A 17 52.10 -31.58 -22.92
C PHE A 17 52.69 -32.13 -21.60
N GLY A 18 52.67 -33.46 -21.30
CA GLY A 18 51.86 -34.55 -21.90
C GLY A 18 52.43 -35.99 -21.81
N LEU A 19 51.75 -36.89 -21.05
CA LEU A 19 51.75 -38.38 -21.10
C LEU A 19 52.96 -39.25 -20.63
N ALA A 20 52.63 -40.49 -20.23
CA ALA A 20 53.47 -41.69 -19.93
C ALA A 20 54.45 -41.62 -18.71
N GLY A 21 54.78 -42.72 -18.00
CA GLY A 21 54.38 -44.14 -18.05
C GLY A 21 55.33 -45.05 -17.21
N CYS A 22 54.96 -46.32 -16.97
CA CYS A 22 55.73 -47.40 -16.29
C CYS A 22 56.00 -47.25 -14.76
N GLY A 23 56.13 -48.32 -13.95
CA GLY A 23 55.71 -49.72 -14.16
C GLY A 23 56.68 -50.83 -13.70
N SER A 24 56.39 -51.49 -12.56
CA SER A 24 56.89 -52.83 -12.13
C SER A 24 56.14 -53.23 -10.84
N GLU A 25 55.42 -54.34 -10.62
CA GLU A 25 55.36 -55.73 -11.13
C GLU A 25 56.04 -56.77 -10.21
N GLU A 26 55.22 -57.56 -9.47
CA GLU A 26 55.42 -59.03 -9.34
C GLU A 26 54.14 -59.77 -8.86
N LYS A 27 54.07 -61.10 -9.07
CA LYS A 27 52.90 -62.02 -8.87
C LYS A 27 53.41 -63.44 -8.54
N LYS A 28 52.72 -64.44 -7.94
CA LYS A 28 51.37 -64.66 -7.33
C LYS A 28 51.49 -65.89 -6.39
N PRO A 29 50.77 -66.04 -5.26
CA PRO A 29 49.43 -66.71 -5.25
C PRO A 29 48.46 -66.03 -4.24
N ALA A 30 47.12 -66.07 -4.32
CA ALA A 30 46.14 -67.17 -4.40
C ALA A 30 46.16 -68.16 -3.21
N ALA A 31 45.06 -68.47 -2.51
CA ALA A 31 43.78 -67.78 -2.34
C ALA A 31 42.99 -68.41 -1.16
N GLU A 32 42.42 -67.63 -0.24
CA GLU A 32 41.24 -68.02 0.55
C GLU A 32 40.53 -66.78 1.13
N ALA A 33 39.28 -66.91 1.59
CA ALA A 33 38.31 -65.80 1.56
C ALA A 33 38.10 -65.05 2.89
N PRO A 34 37.92 -63.71 2.86
CA PRO A 34 37.26 -62.95 3.93
C PRO A 34 35.73 -63.01 3.81
N LYS A 35 35.03 -62.66 4.91
CA LYS A 35 33.57 -62.66 5.01
C LYS A 35 32.93 -61.49 4.25
N ALA A 36 31.62 -61.60 3.99
CA ALA A 36 30.83 -60.47 3.49
C ALA A 36 30.84 -59.30 4.49
N GLU A 37 31.07 -58.10 4.00
CA GLU A 37 30.77 -56.86 4.73
C GLU A 37 29.29 -56.51 4.55
N GLU A 38 28.67 -56.06 5.64
CA GLU A 38 27.27 -55.66 5.68
C GLU A 38 27.12 -54.27 5.05
N THR A 39 26.38 -54.16 3.94
CA THR A 39 26.26 -52.92 3.17
C THR A 39 25.53 -51.84 3.98
N ALA A 40 26.28 -50.88 4.51
CA ALA A 40 25.74 -49.74 5.24
C ALA A 40 24.74 -48.95 4.36
N LYS A 41 23.47 -48.94 4.77
CA LYS A 41 22.41 -48.18 4.12
C LYS A 41 22.69 -46.67 4.29
N PRO A 42 22.55 -45.83 3.25
CA PRO A 42 22.73 -44.38 3.39
C PRO A 42 21.81 -43.83 4.49
N ALA A 43 22.38 -43.02 5.39
CA ALA A 43 21.62 -42.36 6.43
C ALA A 43 20.74 -41.27 5.81
N GLU A 44 19.43 -41.51 5.81
CA GLU A 44 18.43 -40.55 5.36
C GLU A 44 18.41 -39.38 6.35
N GLN A 45 19.08 -38.28 5.96
CA GLN A 45 19.28 -37.12 6.82
C GLN A 45 17.97 -36.33 6.94
N ALA A 46 17.10 -36.80 7.85
CA ALA A 46 15.82 -36.18 8.14
C ALA A 46 16.01 -34.68 8.42
N ALA A 47 15.48 -33.84 7.54
CA ALA A 47 15.44 -32.41 7.76
C ALA A 47 14.56 -32.14 8.98
N ALA A 48 15.19 -31.74 10.09
CA ALA A 48 14.45 -31.29 11.26
C ALA A 48 13.57 -30.10 10.84
N SER A 49 12.25 -30.27 10.93
CA SER A 49 11.30 -29.19 10.71
C SER A 49 11.61 -28.08 11.71
N ALA A 50 12.12 -26.94 11.24
CA ALA A 50 12.41 -25.80 12.09
C ALA A 50 11.13 -25.38 12.80
N GLU A 51 11.13 -25.46 14.13
CA GLU A 51 9.95 -25.17 14.95
C GLU A 51 9.48 -23.73 14.69
N VAL A 52 8.24 -23.58 14.22
CA VAL A 52 7.72 -22.28 13.77
C VAL A 52 7.51 -21.40 14.99
N LYS A 53 8.47 -20.51 15.26
CA LYS A 53 8.45 -19.56 16.39
C LYS A 53 7.07 -18.88 16.48
N PRO A 54 6.32 -19.10 17.57
CA PRO A 54 5.04 -18.44 17.78
C PRO A 54 5.20 -16.91 17.82
N MET A 55 4.18 -16.19 17.34
CA MET A 55 4.16 -14.73 17.32
C MET A 55 2.80 -14.16 17.73
N GLN A 56 2.80 -13.10 18.53
CA GLN A 56 1.61 -12.31 18.84
C GLN A 56 1.64 -10.98 18.06
N VAL A 57 0.60 -10.72 17.25
CA VAL A 57 0.50 -9.53 16.38
C VAL A 57 -0.74 -8.70 16.73
N GLY A 58 -0.51 -7.44 17.11
CA GLY A 58 -1.54 -6.51 17.57
C GLY A 58 -1.95 -5.53 16.47
N PHE A 59 -3.21 -5.13 16.45
CA PHE A 59 -3.75 -4.14 15.53
C PHE A 59 -4.61 -3.11 16.26
N VAL A 60 -4.45 -1.82 15.96
CA VAL A 60 -5.24 -0.72 16.55
C VAL A 60 -5.92 0.05 15.42
N TYR A 61 -7.26 0.03 15.41
CA TYR A 61 -8.10 0.64 14.37
C TYR A 61 -8.88 1.87 14.88
N VAL A 62 -9.13 2.85 14.01
CA VAL A 62 -9.78 4.14 14.35
C VAL A 62 -11.30 4.10 14.21
N SER A 63 -11.81 3.41 13.20
CA SER A 63 -13.23 3.09 12.99
C SER A 63 -13.53 1.65 13.47
N PRO A 64 -14.80 1.23 13.57
CA PRO A 64 -15.15 -0.17 13.73
C PRO A 64 -14.88 -0.97 12.45
N ILE A 65 -14.67 -2.30 12.56
CA ILE A 65 -14.64 -3.23 11.41
C ILE A 65 -15.98 -3.20 10.63
N GLY A 66 -17.06 -2.79 11.30
CA GLY A 66 -18.37 -2.52 10.69
C GLY A 66 -18.44 -1.28 9.80
N ASP A 67 -17.35 -0.53 9.60
CA ASP A 67 -17.30 0.58 8.62
C ASP A 67 -17.45 0.10 7.17
N ALA A 68 -17.18 -1.19 6.91
CA ALA A 68 -17.09 -1.82 5.60
C ALA A 68 -16.04 -1.20 4.65
N GLY A 69 -15.20 -0.31 5.17
CA GLY A 69 -14.22 0.48 4.43
C GLY A 69 -12.81 0.35 5.02
N TYR A 70 -12.33 1.36 5.75
CA TYR A 70 -10.92 1.49 6.09
C TYR A 70 -10.45 0.45 7.12
N SER A 71 -11.12 0.36 8.27
CA SER A 71 -10.78 -0.61 9.31
C SER A 71 -11.20 -2.03 8.91
N TYR A 72 -12.27 -2.18 8.12
CA TYR A 72 -12.58 -3.44 7.46
C TYR A 72 -11.44 -3.93 6.53
N ALA A 73 -10.86 -3.05 5.71
CA ALA A 73 -9.73 -3.41 4.84
C ALA A 73 -8.47 -3.78 5.65
N HIS A 74 -8.18 -3.06 6.74
CA HIS A 74 -7.11 -3.43 7.66
C HIS A 74 -7.37 -4.78 8.33
N ASP A 75 -8.62 -5.10 8.68
CA ASP A 75 -8.97 -6.39 9.29
C ASP A 75 -8.89 -7.56 8.29
N MET A 76 -9.24 -7.38 7.02
CA MET A 76 -8.93 -8.36 5.97
C MET A 76 -7.41 -8.64 5.89
N GLY A 77 -6.58 -7.60 6.05
CA GLY A 77 -5.14 -7.74 6.20
C GLY A 77 -4.73 -8.54 7.44
N ARG A 78 -5.34 -8.27 8.61
CA ARG A 78 -5.13 -9.05 9.83
C ARG A 78 -5.55 -10.51 9.66
N GLN A 79 -6.65 -10.79 8.96
CA GLN A 79 -7.13 -12.15 8.74
C GLN A 79 -6.14 -12.97 7.90
N ALA A 80 -5.48 -12.37 6.91
CA ALA A 80 -4.37 -13.01 6.19
C ALA A 80 -3.16 -13.30 7.09
N VAL A 81 -2.85 -12.42 8.05
CA VAL A 81 -1.82 -12.67 9.07
C VAL A 81 -2.23 -13.76 10.05
N ALA A 82 -3.50 -13.82 10.46
CA ALA A 82 -4.03 -14.85 11.35
C ALA A 82 -4.07 -16.25 10.71
N ALA A 83 -4.01 -16.33 9.38
CA ALA A 83 -3.86 -17.58 8.64
C ALA A 83 -2.41 -18.06 8.51
N MET A 84 -1.41 -17.27 8.95
CA MET A 84 -0.01 -17.69 8.95
C MET A 84 0.27 -18.66 10.10
N GLU A 85 0.96 -19.77 9.80
CA GLU A 85 1.38 -20.74 10.81
C GLU A 85 2.14 -20.08 11.97
N GLY A 86 1.79 -20.43 13.21
CA GLY A 86 2.39 -19.89 14.43
C GLY A 86 1.96 -18.47 14.83
N VAL A 87 1.07 -17.79 14.08
CA VAL A 87 0.60 -16.44 14.46
C VAL A 87 -0.70 -16.48 15.27
N THR A 88 -0.77 -15.67 16.32
CA THR A 88 -2.01 -15.26 16.97
C THR A 88 -2.18 -13.75 16.82
N THR A 89 -3.35 -13.31 16.35
CA THR A 89 -3.65 -11.87 16.22
C THR A 89 -4.58 -11.38 17.33
N SER A 90 -4.49 -10.10 17.68
CA SER A 90 -5.51 -9.40 18.47
C SER A 90 -5.70 -7.99 17.93
N TYR A 91 -6.89 -7.41 18.11
CA TYR A 91 -7.17 -6.04 17.70
C TYR A 91 -7.94 -5.26 18.77
N VAL A 92 -7.93 -3.94 18.66
CA VAL A 92 -8.89 -3.03 19.31
C VAL A 92 -9.38 -2.05 18.26
N GLU A 93 -10.69 -1.89 18.14
CA GLU A 93 -11.35 -1.03 17.14
C GLU A 93 -11.96 0.23 17.76
N SER A 94 -12.37 1.18 16.92
CA SER A 94 -13.02 2.44 17.35
C SER A 94 -12.18 3.26 18.36
N VAL A 95 -10.85 3.28 18.19
CA VAL A 95 -9.92 3.91 19.15
C VAL A 95 -9.66 5.38 18.78
N PRO A 96 -10.01 6.36 19.64
CA PRO A 96 -9.74 7.78 19.38
C PRO A 96 -8.24 8.09 19.31
N GLU A 97 -7.87 9.01 18.42
CA GLU A 97 -6.49 9.51 18.30
C GLU A 97 -6.05 10.29 19.55
N GLY A 98 -4.73 10.39 19.78
CA GLY A 98 -4.18 11.00 20.99
C GLY A 98 -4.21 10.05 22.19
N ALA A 99 -4.64 10.54 23.35
CA ALA A 99 -4.42 9.88 24.65
C ALA A 99 -5.04 8.46 24.77
N ASP A 100 -6.18 8.21 24.12
CA ASP A 100 -6.78 6.87 24.13
C ASP A 100 -6.03 5.88 23.25
N SER A 101 -5.55 6.29 22.07
CA SER A 101 -4.64 5.47 21.27
C SER A 101 -3.34 5.16 22.01
N GLU A 102 -2.73 6.12 22.70
CA GLU A 102 -1.53 5.89 23.54
C GLU A 102 -1.83 4.82 24.62
N ARG A 103 -2.94 4.97 25.34
CA ARG A 103 -3.42 4.03 26.36
C ARG A 103 -3.67 2.63 25.80
N VAL A 104 -4.21 2.51 24.58
CA VAL A 104 -4.44 1.20 23.93
C VAL A 104 -3.14 0.56 23.47
N ILE A 105 -2.27 1.30 22.77
CA ILE A 105 -0.97 0.82 22.28
C ILE A 105 -0.10 0.36 23.46
N MET A 106 -0.05 1.15 24.54
CA MET A 106 0.62 0.80 25.80
C MET A 106 0.08 -0.49 26.43
N ASN A 107 -1.25 -0.67 26.44
CA ASN A 107 -1.88 -1.87 26.99
C ASN A 107 -1.72 -3.12 26.11
N MET A 108 -1.43 -2.97 24.81
CA MET A 108 -0.96 -4.07 23.96
C MET A 108 0.52 -4.35 24.19
N ALA A 109 1.39 -3.34 24.23
CA ALA A 109 2.83 -3.52 24.42
C ALA A 109 3.16 -4.30 25.72
N ARG A 110 2.40 -4.06 26.80
CA ARG A 110 2.49 -4.78 28.09
C ARG A 110 2.03 -6.25 28.07
N LYS A 111 1.57 -6.79 26.93
CA LYS A 111 1.05 -8.16 26.79
C LYS A 111 1.95 -9.10 25.96
N ASN A 112 3.23 -8.76 25.82
CA ASN A 112 4.25 -9.56 25.10
C ASN A 112 3.87 -9.82 23.63
N PHE A 113 3.42 -8.78 22.93
CA PHE A 113 3.32 -8.81 21.46
C PHE A 113 4.73 -8.77 20.86
N ASP A 114 4.91 -9.39 19.69
CA ASP A 114 6.13 -9.25 18.86
C ASP A 114 6.02 -8.02 17.93
N ILE A 115 4.79 -7.72 17.49
CA ILE A 115 4.47 -6.66 16.53
C ILE A 115 3.18 -5.94 16.93
N ILE A 116 3.12 -4.61 16.78
CA ILE A 116 1.87 -3.84 16.79
C ILE A 116 1.78 -2.97 15.51
N PHE A 117 0.68 -3.12 14.78
CA PHE A 117 0.26 -2.24 13.69
C PHE A 117 -0.72 -1.18 14.23
N THR A 118 -0.42 0.10 14.02
CA THR A 118 -1.27 1.22 14.42
C THR A 118 -1.79 1.93 13.17
N THR A 119 -3.09 1.79 12.87
CA THR A 119 -3.60 1.95 11.50
C THR A 119 -4.16 3.33 11.14
N SER A 120 -4.04 4.37 11.97
CA SER A 120 -4.48 5.74 11.66
C SER A 120 -3.36 6.77 11.75
N TYR A 121 -3.43 7.82 10.93
CA TYR A 121 -2.44 8.89 10.85
C TYR A 121 -2.12 9.54 12.22
N GLY A 122 -3.14 9.90 13.02
CA GLY A 122 -2.95 10.54 14.32
C GLY A 122 -2.43 9.62 15.44
N TYR A 123 -2.21 8.33 15.16
CA TYR A 123 -1.50 7.43 16.07
C TYR A 123 0.02 7.60 16.04
N MET A 124 0.58 8.43 15.15
CA MET A 124 2.03 8.56 14.94
C MET A 124 2.82 8.84 16.23
N ASP A 125 2.42 9.88 16.96
CA ASP A 125 3.12 10.34 18.16
C ASP A 125 2.85 9.43 19.38
N PRO A 126 1.61 8.95 19.61
CA PRO A 126 1.32 7.84 20.52
C PRO A 126 2.19 6.59 20.25
N THR A 127 2.34 6.18 18.99
CA THR A 127 3.12 4.99 18.62
C THR A 127 4.61 5.22 18.89
N LEU A 128 5.16 6.37 18.48
CA LEU A 128 6.57 6.71 18.71
C LEU A 128 6.92 6.77 20.20
N LYS A 129 6.02 7.31 21.03
CA LYS A 129 6.19 7.35 22.48
C LYS A 129 6.28 5.94 23.08
N VAL A 130 5.33 5.06 22.77
CA VAL A 130 5.34 3.69 23.29
C VAL A 130 6.50 2.88 22.70
N ALA A 131 6.90 3.11 21.45
CA ALA A 131 8.08 2.48 20.86
C ALA A 131 9.36 2.72 21.66
N GLY A 132 9.54 3.94 22.20
CA GLY A 132 10.65 4.28 23.09
C GLY A 132 10.63 3.58 24.47
N GLU A 133 9.47 3.10 24.93
CA GLU A 133 9.36 2.33 26.18
C GLU A 133 9.55 0.81 25.96
N PHE A 134 9.40 0.30 24.73
CA PHE A 134 9.42 -1.13 24.40
C PHE A 134 10.38 -1.46 23.23
N PRO A 135 11.71 -1.32 23.40
CA PRO A 135 12.69 -1.45 22.32
C PRO A 135 12.74 -2.84 21.65
N ASN A 136 12.25 -3.89 22.32
CA ASN A 136 12.21 -5.26 21.79
C ASN A 136 10.93 -5.58 20.98
N LEU A 137 9.98 -4.65 20.92
CA LEU A 137 8.69 -4.80 20.23
C LEU A 137 8.72 -3.98 18.94
N THR A 138 8.29 -4.60 17.83
CA THR A 138 8.25 -3.94 16.52
C THR A 138 6.94 -3.16 16.34
N PHE A 139 7.02 -1.90 15.91
CA PHE A 139 5.87 -1.05 15.64
C PHE A 139 5.80 -0.68 14.16
N LEU A 140 4.59 -0.72 13.59
CA LEU A 140 4.31 -0.28 12.22
C LEU A 140 3.19 0.77 12.28
N HIS A 141 3.50 2.01 11.91
CA HIS A 141 2.53 3.11 11.91
C HIS A 141 2.04 3.46 10.49
N CYS A 142 0.72 3.57 10.31
CA CYS A 142 0.10 3.85 9.01
C CYS A 142 0.04 5.35 8.68
N SER A 143 0.39 5.72 7.44
CA SER A 143 0.31 7.08 6.86
C SER A 143 1.22 8.15 7.49
N GLY A 144 1.90 7.88 8.61
CA GLY A 144 2.84 8.81 9.24
C GLY A 144 4.21 8.88 8.56
N TYR A 145 5.07 9.71 9.13
CA TYR A 145 6.44 9.97 8.65
C TYR A 145 7.51 9.87 9.74
N LYS A 146 7.16 9.53 10.99
CA LYS A 146 8.11 9.35 12.09
C LYS A 146 8.48 7.87 12.24
N THR A 147 9.75 7.63 12.54
CA THR A 147 10.36 6.30 12.67
C THR A 147 11.34 6.27 13.85
N ALA A 148 11.60 5.07 14.37
CA ALA A 148 12.62 4.75 15.37
C ALA A 148 13.23 3.39 15.04
N GLU A 149 14.29 2.94 15.75
CA GLU A 149 14.97 1.67 15.45
C GLU A 149 14.02 0.46 15.44
N ASN A 150 13.01 0.48 16.30
CA ASN A 150 11.94 -0.52 16.41
C ASN A 150 10.58 -0.07 15.84
N MET A 151 10.51 1.06 15.12
CA MET A 151 9.26 1.61 14.56
C MET A 151 9.43 2.05 13.11
N SER A 152 8.75 1.35 12.18
CA SER A 152 8.58 1.77 10.78
C SER A 152 7.34 2.64 10.58
N ALA A 153 7.40 3.47 9.55
CA ALA A 153 6.21 4.05 8.93
C ALA A 153 5.86 3.24 7.66
N TYR A 154 4.56 3.07 7.39
CA TYR A 154 4.09 2.45 6.15
C TYR A 154 2.85 3.14 5.60
N PHE A 155 2.72 3.16 4.29
CA PHE A 155 1.50 3.54 3.60
C PHE A 155 1.48 2.94 2.19
N GLY A 156 0.44 3.25 1.40
CA GLY A 156 0.43 2.92 -0.01
C GLY A 156 0.20 4.11 -0.95
N ARG A 157 0.58 3.90 -2.21
CA ARG A 157 0.46 4.86 -3.32
C ARG A 157 -0.96 4.86 -3.87
N ILE A 158 -1.96 4.94 -2.99
CA ILE A 158 -3.40 4.87 -3.29
C ILE A 158 -3.84 5.92 -4.31
N TYR A 159 -3.08 7.02 -4.43
CA TYR A 159 -3.21 8.01 -5.50
C TYR A 159 -3.14 7.40 -6.92
N GLN A 160 -2.44 6.27 -7.10
CA GLN A 160 -2.44 5.49 -8.35
C GLN A 160 -3.85 4.96 -8.67
N ALA A 161 -4.52 4.36 -7.69
CA ALA A 161 -5.90 3.90 -7.84
C ALA A 161 -6.89 5.08 -7.95
N ARG A 162 -6.68 6.19 -7.20
CA ARG A 162 -7.47 7.42 -7.33
C ARG A 162 -7.44 8.00 -8.74
N TYR A 163 -6.28 8.00 -9.40
CA TYR A 163 -6.17 8.44 -10.79
C TYR A 163 -6.98 7.56 -11.74
N LEU A 164 -6.93 6.23 -11.56
CA LEU A 164 -7.71 5.28 -12.35
C LEU A 164 -9.23 5.45 -12.14
N THR A 165 -9.70 5.56 -10.90
CA THR A 165 -11.14 5.81 -10.64
C THR A 165 -11.57 7.23 -11.06
N GLY A 166 -10.66 8.20 -11.04
CA GLY A 166 -10.83 9.51 -11.64
C GLY A 166 -11.11 9.43 -13.14
N MET A 167 -10.35 8.62 -13.89
CA MET A 167 -10.62 8.40 -15.32
C MET A 167 -12.00 7.77 -15.55
N VAL A 168 -12.44 6.82 -14.70
CA VAL A 168 -13.81 6.28 -14.80
C VAL A 168 -14.84 7.39 -14.56
N ALA A 169 -14.69 8.18 -13.50
CA ALA A 169 -15.61 9.29 -13.19
C ALA A 169 -15.66 10.35 -14.31
N GLY A 170 -14.51 10.76 -14.84
CA GLY A 170 -14.41 11.74 -15.94
C GLY A 170 -14.98 11.23 -17.27
N LYS A 171 -15.01 9.91 -17.50
CA LYS A 171 -15.70 9.28 -18.64
C LYS A 171 -17.22 9.09 -18.43
N MET A 172 -17.69 9.06 -17.19
CA MET A 172 -19.09 8.73 -16.84
C MET A 172 -19.95 9.95 -16.46
N THR A 173 -19.33 11.07 -16.08
CA THR A 173 -20.02 12.35 -15.84
C THR A 173 -20.68 12.90 -17.12
N LYS A 174 -21.76 13.65 -16.92
CA LYS A 174 -22.54 14.39 -17.92
C LYS A 174 -22.65 15.88 -17.56
N SER A 175 -22.55 16.25 -16.28
CA SER A 175 -22.53 17.64 -15.82
C SER A 175 -21.13 18.26 -15.80
N ASN A 176 -20.07 17.44 -15.89
CA ASN A 176 -18.67 17.80 -15.61
C ASN A 176 -18.40 18.27 -14.17
N ILE A 177 -19.39 18.14 -13.27
CA ILE A 177 -19.26 18.44 -11.84
C ILE A 177 -19.16 17.11 -11.10
N LEU A 178 -18.03 16.89 -10.46
CA LEU A 178 -17.76 15.73 -9.62
C LEU A 178 -17.70 16.19 -8.16
N GLY A 179 -18.30 15.44 -7.24
CA GLY A 179 -18.24 15.73 -5.81
C GLY A 179 -17.21 14.85 -5.10
N TYR A 180 -16.54 15.41 -4.10
CA TYR A 180 -15.55 14.71 -3.28
C TYR A 180 -15.74 15.03 -1.78
N ALA A 181 -16.31 14.10 -1.02
CA ALA A 181 -16.46 14.21 0.43
C ALA A 181 -15.16 13.76 1.12
N ALA A 182 -14.55 14.61 1.96
CA ALA A 182 -13.18 14.40 2.42
C ALA A 182 -13.02 14.64 3.92
N ALA A 183 -12.24 13.80 4.60
CA ALA A 183 -11.98 13.92 6.03
C ALA A 183 -11.21 15.19 6.41
N PHE A 184 -9.87 15.19 6.27
CA PHE A 184 -8.99 16.27 6.74
C PHE A 184 -8.06 16.79 5.64
N PRO A 185 -7.70 18.10 5.62
CA PRO A 185 -6.77 18.70 4.66
C PRO A 185 -5.30 18.34 4.95
N ILE A 186 -5.00 17.04 5.05
CA ILE A 186 -3.64 16.51 5.20
C ILE A 186 -3.10 16.03 3.84
N PRO A 187 -1.76 15.91 3.66
CA PRO A 187 -1.17 15.57 2.37
C PRO A 187 -1.63 14.26 1.74
N GLU A 188 -2.09 13.29 2.54
CA GLU A 188 -2.71 12.07 2.03
C GLU A 188 -3.96 12.36 1.20
N VAL A 189 -4.88 13.14 1.77
CA VAL A 189 -6.21 13.40 1.19
C VAL A 189 -6.09 14.39 0.04
N ILE A 190 -5.26 15.43 0.19
CA ILE A 190 -4.95 16.41 -0.87
C ILE A 190 -4.35 15.68 -2.09
N ARG A 191 -3.39 14.76 -1.88
CA ARG A 191 -2.81 13.91 -2.94
C ARG A 191 -3.84 12.97 -3.56
N GLY A 192 -4.79 12.47 -2.78
CA GLY A 192 -5.91 11.65 -3.27
C GLY A 192 -6.86 12.43 -4.19
N ILE A 193 -7.32 13.60 -3.75
CA ILE A 193 -8.15 14.54 -4.52
C ILE A 193 -7.44 14.96 -5.81
N ASN A 194 -6.16 15.32 -5.72
CA ASN A 194 -5.37 15.75 -6.87
C ASN A 194 -5.22 14.65 -7.91
N ALA A 195 -4.89 13.42 -7.50
CA ALA A 195 -4.76 12.32 -8.43
C ALA A 195 -6.09 11.95 -9.09
N PHE A 196 -7.20 11.94 -8.35
CA PHE A 196 -8.55 11.75 -8.89
C PHE A 196 -8.90 12.84 -9.92
N THR A 197 -8.60 14.10 -9.61
CA THR A 197 -8.85 15.25 -10.48
C THR A 197 -8.00 15.19 -11.76
N LEU A 198 -6.71 14.85 -11.65
CA LEU A 198 -5.84 14.61 -12.82
C LEU A 198 -6.34 13.45 -13.68
N GLY A 199 -6.81 12.37 -13.07
CA GLY A 199 -7.40 11.22 -13.77
C GLY A 199 -8.64 11.59 -14.57
N ALA A 200 -9.58 12.30 -13.95
CA ALA A 200 -10.79 12.76 -14.61
C ALA A 200 -10.49 13.78 -15.72
N ARG A 201 -9.58 14.72 -15.49
CA ARG A 201 -9.20 15.75 -16.46
C ARG A 201 -8.38 15.21 -17.64
N ALA A 202 -7.67 14.09 -17.47
CA ALA A 202 -6.96 13.39 -18.54
C ALA A 202 -7.88 12.73 -19.58
N VAL A 203 -9.16 12.53 -19.27
CA VAL A 203 -10.18 11.98 -20.18
C VAL A 203 -11.30 12.98 -20.53
N ASN A 204 -11.48 14.02 -19.71
CA ASN A 204 -12.48 15.06 -19.87
C ASN A 204 -11.96 16.39 -19.25
N PRO A 205 -11.34 17.27 -20.06
CA PRO A 205 -10.61 18.45 -19.55
C PRO A 205 -11.52 19.56 -19.00
N ASP A 206 -12.85 19.44 -19.12
CA ASP A 206 -13.80 20.40 -18.55
C ASP A 206 -14.16 20.10 -17.09
N VAL A 207 -13.86 18.88 -16.60
CA VAL A 207 -14.18 18.42 -15.24
C VAL A 207 -13.73 19.39 -14.14
N LYS A 208 -14.66 19.65 -13.21
CA LYS A 208 -14.42 20.29 -11.91
C LYS A 208 -14.73 19.32 -10.78
N VAL A 209 -13.83 19.24 -9.80
CA VAL A 209 -13.98 18.38 -8.60
C VAL A 209 -14.22 19.27 -7.39
N HIS A 210 -15.45 19.29 -6.90
CA HIS A 210 -15.88 20.09 -5.75
C HIS A 210 -15.62 19.32 -4.45
N VAL A 211 -14.91 19.95 -3.51
CA VAL A 211 -14.48 19.31 -2.24
C VAL A 211 -15.30 19.84 -1.06
N VAL A 212 -15.80 18.93 -0.22
CA VAL A 212 -16.42 19.26 1.08
C VAL A 212 -15.66 18.55 2.19
N TRP A 213 -15.17 19.31 3.17
CA TRP A 213 -14.45 18.78 4.34
C TRP A 213 -15.41 18.45 5.48
N THR A 214 -15.44 17.19 5.92
CA THR A 214 -16.22 16.74 7.07
C THR A 214 -15.48 16.84 8.40
N LYS A 215 -14.14 16.90 8.36
CA LYS A 215 -13.25 16.96 9.53
C LYS A 215 -13.42 15.76 10.47
N THR A 216 -13.74 14.59 9.90
CA THR A 216 -13.77 13.26 10.53
C THR A 216 -13.46 12.17 9.51
N TRP A 217 -12.78 11.09 9.95
CA TRP A 217 -12.54 9.89 9.13
C TRP A 217 -13.81 9.06 8.94
N TYR A 218 -14.60 8.92 10.00
CA TYR A 218 -15.81 8.09 10.06
C TYR A 218 -16.92 8.80 10.84
N ASP A 219 -17.96 9.24 10.14
CA ASP A 219 -19.25 9.65 10.71
C ASP A 219 -20.33 9.51 9.61
N PRO A 220 -20.97 8.33 9.47
CA PRO A 220 -21.85 8.02 8.35
C PRO A 220 -22.95 9.05 8.05
N ALA A 221 -23.42 9.79 9.06
CA ALA A 221 -24.40 10.86 8.85
C ALA A 221 -23.74 12.08 8.18
N THR A 222 -22.59 12.53 8.68
CA THR A 222 -21.86 13.70 8.16
C THR A 222 -21.31 13.46 6.75
N GLU A 223 -20.84 12.25 6.42
CA GLU A 223 -20.41 11.91 5.05
C GLU A 223 -21.61 11.93 4.08
N LYS A 224 -22.79 11.45 4.54
CA LYS A 224 -24.01 11.45 3.74
C LYS A 224 -24.55 12.85 3.47
N GLU A 225 -24.51 13.76 4.45
CA GLU A 225 -24.89 15.16 4.24
C GLU A 225 -23.85 15.92 3.40
N ALA A 226 -22.55 15.64 3.54
CA ALA A 226 -21.52 16.19 2.65
C ALA A 226 -21.77 15.76 1.19
N ALA A 227 -22.02 14.47 0.96
CA ALA A 227 -22.39 13.95 -0.36
C ALA A 227 -23.67 14.59 -0.93
N LYS A 228 -24.72 14.77 -0.12
CA LYS A 228 -25.94 15.48 -0.52
C LYS A 228 -25.65 16.93 -0.92
N SER A 229 -24.85 17.66 -0.16
CA SER A 229 -24.51 19.05 -0.48
C SER A 229 -23.78 19.21 -1.82
N LEU A 230 -23.02 18.18 -2.24
CA LEU A 230 -22.36 18.10 -3.54
C LEU A 230 -23.35 17.74 -4.67
N LEU A 231 -24.27 16.80 -4.41
CA LEU A 231 -25.35 16.44 -5.35
C LEU A 231 -26.31 17.63 -5.59
N ASP A 232 -26.63 18.39 -4.54
CA ASP A 232 -27.55 19.53 -4.59
C ASP A 232 -26.95 20.74 -5.35
N ILE A 233 -25.62 20.81 -5.57
CA ILE A 233 -24.97 21.76 -6.51
C ILE A 233 -24.77 21.20 -7.93
N GLY A 234 -25.32 20.02 -8.24
CA GLY A 234 -25.31 19.43 -9.59
C GLY A 234 -24.16 18.46 -9.88
N ALA A 235 -23.45 17.96 -8.85
CA ALA A 235 -22.51 16.86 -9.05
C ALA A 235 -23.24 15.58 -9.48
N ASP A 236 -22.71 14.85 -10.46
CA ASP A 236 -23.31 13.60 -10.95
C ASP A 236 -22.45 12.34 -10.76
N VAL A 237 -21.23 12.51 -10.24
CA VAL A 237 -20.41 11.44 -9.65
C VAL A 237 -19.90 11.87 -8.28
N ILE A 238 -20.12 11.05 -7.24
CA ILE A 238 -19.60 11.29 -5.88
C ILE A 238 -18.46 10.32 -5.55
N ALA A 239 -17.30 10.87 -5.22
CA ALA A 239 -16.16 10.15 -4.62
C ALA A 239 -15.99 10.59 -3.15
N GLN A 240 -15.14 9.86 -2.41
CA GLN A 240 -14.81 10.23 -1.03
C GLN A 240 -13.37 9.90 -0.62
N HIS A 241 -12.92 10.50 0.48
CA HIS A 241 -11.80 10.04 1.32
C HIS A 241 -12.24 10.06 2.79
N GLN A 242 -13.14 9.14 3.09
CA GLN A 242 -13.79 8.83 4.37
C GLN A 242 -14.10 7.32 4.40
N ASP A 243 -14.55 6.80 5.53
CA ASP A 243 -14.46 5.36 5.80
C ASP A 243 -15.76 4.56 5.63
N SER A 244 -16.93 5.21 5.49
CA SER A 244 -18.24 4.51 5.35
C SER A 244 -18.78 4.51 3.91
N PRO A 245 -19.71 3.61 3.54
CA PRO A 245 -20.36 3.63 2.22
C PRO A 245 -21.46 4.71 2.05
N ALA A 246 -21.67 5.58 3.04
CA ALA A 246 -22.79 6.52 3.07
C ALA A 246 -22.82 7.56 1.92
N PRO A 247 -21.68 8.05 1.38
CA PRO A 247 -21.66 8.89 0.18
C PRO A 247 -22.13 8.17 -1.09
N GLN A 248 -21.82 6.87 -1.24
CA GLN A 248 -22.30 6.04 -2.37
C GLN A 248 -23.80 5.80 -2.25
N GLU A 249 -24.33 5.60 -1.03
CA GLU A 249 -25.77 5.56 -0.78
C GLU A 249 -26.46 6.87 -1.20
N ALA A 250 -25.92 8.04 -0.79
CA ALA A 250 -26.49 9.35 -1.16
C ALA A 250 -26.54 9.56 -2.68
N ALA A 251 -25.49 9.16 -3.40
CA ALA A 251 -25.48 9.20 -4.85
C ALA A 251 -26.56 8.30 -5.46
N GLN A 252 -26.69 7.07 -4.97
CA GLN A 252 -27.74 6.14 -5.41
C GLN A 252 -29.16 6.66 -5.10
N GLU A 253 -29.37 7.30 -3.95
CA GLU A 253 -30.64 7.96 -3.56
C GLU A 253 -31.02 9.11 -4.51
N ARG A 254 -30.04 9.74 -5.16
CA ARG A 254 -30.24 10.79 -6.18
C ARG A 254 -30.20 10.27 -7.63
N GLY A 255 -29.89 8.99 -7.85
CA GLY A 255 -29.66 8.44 -9.19
C GLY A 255 -28.36 8.90 -9.87
N ALA A 256 -27.44 9.48 -9.10
CA ALA A 256 -26.09 9.84 -9.52
C ALA A 256 -25.15 8.63 -9.43
N TYR A 257 -23.99 8.70 -10.07
CA TYR A 257 -22.94 7.70 -9.95
C TYR A 257 -22.06 7.94 -8.72
N SER A 258 -21.27 6.94 -8.34
CA SER A 258 -20.32 7.07 -7.24
C SER A 258 -19.07 6.21 -7.42
N VAL A 259 -18.02 6.61 -6.69
CA VAL A 259 -16.75 5.92 -6.61
C VAL A 259 -16.49 5.56 -5.14
N GLY A 260 -16.33 4.27 -4.85
CA GLY A 260 -16.05 3.79 -3.51
C GLY A 260 -14.61 4.09 -3.06
N TYR A 261 -14.35 3.89 -1.77
CA TYR A 261 -13.00 3.99 -1.19
C TYR A 261 -12.74 2.88 -0.18
N ASN A 262 -11.46 2.55 0.00
CA ASN A 262 -10.92 1.48 0.84
C ASN A 262 -11.25 0.05 0.39
N THR A 263 -12.48 -0.22 -0.06
CA THR A 263 -13.01 -1.54 -0.42
C THR A 263 -13.98 -1.47 -1.60
N ASP A 264 -14.41 -2.62 -2.11
CA ASP A 264 -15.53 -2.70 -3.05
C ASP A 264 -16.86 -2.41 -2.33
N MET A 265 -17.45 -1.25 -2.61
CA MET A 265 -18.71 -0.79 -2.01
C MET A 265 -19.94 -1.12 -2.85
N THR A 266 -19.82 -1.97 -3.89
CA THR A 266 -20.92 -2.34 -4.81
C THR A 266 -22.16 -2.86 -4.06
N ALA A 267 -21.99 -3.56 -2.93
CA ALA A 267 -23.11 -4.10 -2.16
C ALA A 267 -24.07 -3.04 -1.59
N PHE A 268 -23.58 -1.83 -1.29
CA PHE A 268 -24.36 -0.73 -0.72
C PHE A 268 -25.02 0.12 -1.82
N ALA A 269 -24.32 0.31 -2.94
CA ALA A 269 -24.73 1.21 -4.01
C ALA A 269 -24.70 0.58 -5.42
N PRO A 270 -25.31 -0.61 -5.64
CA PRO A 270 -25.10 -1.40 -6.85
C PRO A 270 -25.54 -0.72 -8.16
N LYS A 271 -26.42 0.30 -8.11
CA LYS A 271 -26.87 1.06 -9.29
C LYS A 271 -26.06 2.33 -9.54
N SER A 272 -25.15 2.69 -8.64
CA SER A 272 -24.38 3.94 -8.63
C SER A 272 -22.87 3.70 -8.69
N HIS A 273 -22.39 2.67 -8.01
CA HIS A 273 -20.97 2.35 -7.84
C HIS A 273 -20.30 1.97 -9.17
N LEU A 274 -19.47 2.87 -9.68
CA LEU A 274 -18.71 2.67 -10.92
C LEU A 274 -17.53 1.71 -10.69
N THR A 275 -16.81 1.91 -9.58
CA THR A 275 -15.65 1.17 -9.07
C THR A 275 -15.22 1.85 -7.75
N ALA A 276 -14.21 1.33 -7.06
CA ALA A 276 -13.62 1.93 -5.86
C ALA A 276 -12.10 1.96 -5.97
N ALA A 277 -11.44 2.87 -5.25
CA ALA A 277 -9.99 2.79 -5.02
C ALA A 277 -9.76 2.00 -3.71
N VAL A 278 -9.16 0.81 -3.81
CA VAL A 278 -9.16 -0.19 -2.73
C VAL A 278 -7.78 -0.49 -2.16
N TRP A 279 -7.76 -0.92 -0.90
CA TRP A 279 -6.58 -1.41 -0.19
C TRP A 279 -6.52 -2.94 -0.22
N ASN A 280 -5.29 -3.46 -0.23
CA ASN A 280 -4.99 -4.86 0.01
C ASN A 280 -3.77 -4.96 0.93
N TRP A 281 -3.99 -4.92 2.24
CA TRP A 281 -2.89 -4.88 3.21
C TRP A 281 -2.19 -6.24 3.41
N ALA A 282 -2.78 -7.34 2.92
CA ALA A 282 -2.29 -8.70 3.15
C ALA A 282 -0.84 -8.95 2.66
N PRO A 283 -0.40 -8.54 1.44
CA PRO A 283 0.99 -8.73 1.00
C PRO A 283 2.00 -7.97 1.87
N PHE A 284 1.64 -6.77 2.34
CA PHE A 284 2.51 -5.98 3.21
C PHE A 284 2.62 -6.61 4.60
N TYR A 285 1.49 -6.86 5.26
CA TYR A 285 1.47 -7.38 6.63
C TYR A 285 2.13 -8.76 6.74
N THR A 286 1.82 -9.69 5.82
CA THR A 286 2.43 -11.03 5.84
C THR A 286 3.95 -10.97 5.61
N THR A 287 4.43 -10.12 4.69
CA THR A 287 5.87 -9.89 4.47
C THR A 287 6.56 -9.29 5.71
N VAL A 288 5.93 -8.35 6.40
CA VAL A 288 6.51 -7.75 7.63
C VAL A 288 6.57 -8.77 8.76
N VAL A 289 5.50 -9.54 8.99
CA VAL A 289 5.45 -10.58 10.03
C VAL A 289 6.53 -11.64 9.78
N ASP A 290 6.71 -12.09 8.53
CA ASP A 290 7.75 -13.03 8.13
C ASP A 290 9.18 -12.47 8.34
N LYS A 291 9.44 -11.21 7.94
CA LYS A 291 10.73 -10.55 8.19
C LYS A 291 11.06 -10.42 9.68
N VAL A 292 10.09 -10.06 10.52
CA VAL A 292 10.29 -9.97 11.98
C VAL A 292 10.54 -11.36 12.57
N ARG A 293 9.80 -12.38 12.13
CA ARG A 293 10.00 -13.80 12.54
C ARG A 293 11.44 -14.26 12.32
N LYS A 294 12.03 -13.89 11.18
CA LYS A 294 13.39 -14.27 10.76
C LYS A 294 14.50 -13.42 11.36
N GLY A 295 14.17 -12.29 12.03
CA GLY A 295 15.15 -11.30 12.46
C GLY A 295 15.74 -10.49 11.29
N GLU A 296 15.08 -10.49 10.14
CA GLU A 296 15.48 -9.77 8.91
C GLU A 296 14.87 -8.36 8.84
N TRP A 297 13.86 -8.07 9.66
CA TRP A 297 13.21 -6.76 9.71
C TRP A 297 14.15 -5.67 10.23
N LYS A 298 14.01 -4.47 9.65
CA LYS A 298 14.62 -3.23 10.10
C LYS A 298 13.63 -2.09 9.87
N SER A 299 13.74 -1.04 10.68
CA SER A 299 13.00 0.19 10.47
C SER A 299 13.32 0.83 9.12
N ASP A 300 12.27 1.32 8.46
CA ASP A 300 12.21 1.79 7.07
C ASP A 300 10.90 2.57 6.83
N HIS A 301 10.79 3.26 5.69
CA HIS A 301 9.59 3.97 5.23
C HIS A 301 8.97 3.25 4.03
N TYR A 302 7.99 2.39 4.27
CA TYR A 302 7.36 1.60 3.21
C TYR A 302 6.29 2.39 2.47
N TRP A 303 6.48 2.64 1.16
CA TRP A 303 5.45 3.26 0.31
C TRP A 303 5.23 2.52 -1.01
N TRP A 304 4.49 1.41 -0.92
CA TRP A 304 4.22 0.47 -2.01
C TRP A 304 2.95 0.85 -2.80
N GLY A 305 2.72 0.27 -3.98
CA GLY A 305 1.61 0.62 -4.88
C GLY A 305 1.01 -0.56 -5.66
N LEU A 306 0.57 -0.28 -6.90
CA LEU A 306 -0.02 -1.26 -7.83
C LEU A 306 0.96 -2.39 -8.20
N ALA A 307 2.27 -2.13 -8.18
CA ALA A 307 3.31 -3.11 -8.52
C ALA A 307 3.36 -4.24 -7.48
N GLU A 308 3.46 -3.86 -6.21
CA GLU A 308 3.46 -4.73 -5.03
C GLU A 308 2.05 -5.25 -4.68
N GLY A 309 1.00 -4.65 -5.26
CA GLY A 309 -0.37 -5.11 -5.17
C GLY A 309 -1.10 -4.75 -3.87
N ILE A 310 -0.65 -3.72 -3.15
CA ILE A 310 -1.30 -3.27 -1.90
C ILE A 310 -2.39 -2.21 -2.11
N VAL A 311 -2.49 -1.69 -3.32
CA VAL A 311 -3.60 -0.85 -3.78
C VAL A 311 -4.06 -1.36 -5.13
N ASP A 312 -5.34 -1.28 -5.41
CA ASP A 312 -5.90 -1.50 -6.75
C ASP A 312 -7.23 -0.73 -6.91
N ILE A 313 -7.97 -1.01 -7.98
CA ILE A 313 -9.37 -0.63 -8.15
C ILE A 313 -10.29 -1.85 -8.04
N ALA A 314 -11.49 -1.65 -7.50
CA ALA A 314 -12.53 -2.68 -7.45
C ALA A 314 -13.08 -2.99 -8.86
N PRO A 315 -13.78 -4.14 -9.05
CA PRO A 315 -14.47 -4.44 -10.30
C PRO A 315 -15.37 -3.29 -10.77
N TYR A 316 -15.45 -3.11 -12.09
CA TYR A 316 -16.28 -2.07 -12.69
C TYR A 316 -17.77 -2.49 -12.65
N GLY A 317 -18.62 -1.66 -12.05
CA GLY A 317 -20.07 -1.85 -12.02
C GLY A 317 -20.68 -1.94 -13.42
N GLU A 318 -21.83 -2.61 -13.56
CA GLU A 318 -22.44 -2.96 -14.88
C GLU A 318 -22.68 -1.74 -15.79
N MET A 319 -22.89 -0.56 -15.21
CA MET A 319 -23.12 0.70 -15.93
C MET A 319 -21.87 1.28 -16.62
N VAL A 320 -20.65 0.81 -16.32
CA VAL A 320 -19.41 1.27 -16.95
C VAL A 320 -19.23 0.61 -18.33
N PRO A 321 -19.18 1.36 -19.44
CA PRO A 321 -18.98 0.79 -20.78
C PRO A 321 -17.62 0.12 -20.96
N GLU A 322 -17.55 -0.89 -21.83
CA GLU A 322 -16.33 -1.70 -22.05
C GLU A 322 -15.15 -0.84 -22.55
N GLU A 323 -15.41 0.17 -23.38
CA GLU A 323 -14.36 1.10 -23.85
C GLU A 323 -13.81 2.00 -22.73
N VAL A 324 -14.55 2.18 -21.63
CA VAL A 324 -14.05 2.86 -20.42
C VAL A 324 -13.22 1.89 -19.57
N ARG A 325 -13.66 0.64 -19.43
CA ARG A 325 -12.90 -0.42 -18.73
C ARG A 325 -11.52 -0.63 -19.37
N ALA A 326 -11.50 -0.89 -20.69
CA ALA A 326 -10.27 -1.13 -21.44
C ALA A 326 -9.29 0.06 -21.42
N LEU A 327 -9.81 1.30 -21.47
CA LEU A 327 -9.00 2.52 -21.36
C LEU A 327 -8.31 2.64 -19.99
N VAL A 328 -9.03 2.32 -18.91
CA VAL A 328 -8.51 2.41 -17.54
C VAL A 328 -7.60 1.22 -17.21
N ASP A 329 -7.91 0.01 -17.68
CA ASP A 329 -7.06 -1.16 -17.50
C ASP A 329 -5.72 -1.05 -18.25
N ALA A 330 -5.70 -0.43 -19.44
CA ALA A 330 -4.46 -0.10 -20.14
C ALA A 330 -3.58 0.85 -19.30
N ARG A 331 -4.16 1.95 -18.78
CA ARG A 331 -3.45 2.89 -17.90
C ARG A 331 -3.05 2.26 -16.56
N LYS A 332 -3.83 1.32 -16.03
CA LYS A 332 -3.48 0.52 -14.85
C LYS A 332 -2.23 -0.31 -15.10
N ALA A 333 -2.10 -0.94 -16.26
CA ALA A 333 -0.88 -1.65 -16.66
C ALA A 333 0.33 -0.71 -16.84
N GLU A 334 0.13 0.48 -17.43
CA GLU A 334 1.18 1.51 -17.56
C GLU A 334 1.67 2.02 -16.19
N ILE A 335 0.78 2.24 -15.22
CA ILE A 335 1.17 2.65 -13.85
C ILE A 335 1.83 1.49 -13.11
N LYS A 336 1.28 0.27 -13.21
CA LYS A 336 1.82 -0.92 -12.53
C LYS A 336 3.23 -1.30 -13.01
N SER A 337 3.54 -1.04 -14.28
CA SER A 337 4.89 -1.22 -14.85
C SER A 337 5.82 -0.01 -14.65
N GLY A 338 5.31 1.11 -14.11
CA GLY A 338 6.06 2.35 -13.94
C GLY A 338 6.29 3.15 -15.23
N ALA A 339 5.72 2.71 -16.36
CA ALA A 339 5.76 3.39 -17.65
C ALA A 339 4.96 4.71 -17.66
N TYR A 340 3.89 4.79 -16.85
CA TYR A 340 3.18 6.04 -16.55
C TYR A 340 3.27 6.37 -15.06
N LYS A 341 3.50 7.65 -14.74
CA LYS A 341 3.53 8.14 -13.35
C LYS A 341 2.55 9.30 -13.19
N VAL A 342 1.61 9.16 -12.26
CA VAL A 342 0.45 10.06 -12.07
C VAL A 342 0.85 11.53 -11.96
N PHE A 343 1.90 11.83 -11.19
CA PHE A 343 2.40 13.19 -11.00
C PHE A 343 3.60 13.47 -11.91
N THR A 344 3.38 13.34 -13.21
CA THR A 344 4.30 13.84 -14.26
C THR A 344 3.73 15.12 -14.84
N GLY A 345 4.55 16.17 -14.97
CA GLY A 345 4.11 17.46 -15.48
C GLY A 345 3.88 17.50 -17.01
N PRO A 346 3.21 18.53 -17.53
CA PRO A 346 2.92 19.79 -16.84
C PRO A 346 1.72 19.67 -15.88
N ILE A 347 1.89 20.12 -14.64
CA ILE A 347 0.81 20.20 -13.64
C ILE A 347 0.83 21.58 -12.99
N ASN A 348 -0.31 22.27 -13.09
CA ASN A 348 -0.59 23.54 -12.42
C ASN A 348 -1.36 23.30 -11.11
N ASP A 349 -1.24 24.24 -10.16
CA ASP A 349 -2.18 24.36 -9.06
C ASP A 349 -3.48 25.08 -9.45
N GLN A 350 -4.46 25.12 -8.55
CA GLN A 350 -5.76 25.75 -8.76
C GLN A 350 -5.73 27.27 -9.04
N SER A 351 -4.58 27.94 -8.85
CA SER A 351 -4.38 29.34 -9.25
C SER A 351 -3.79 29.51 -10.66
N GLY A 352 -3.50 28.41 -11.36
CA GLY A 352 -2.83 28.40 -12.67
C GLY A 352 -1.30 28.51 -12.57
N LYS A 353 -0.73 28.40 -11.37
CA LYS A 353 0.73 28.41 -11.17
C LYS A 353 1.30 27.00 -11.42
N GLU A 354 2.31 26.89 -12.28
CA GLU A 354 3.04 25.64 -12.50
C GLU A 354 3.67 25.11 -11.19
N ARG A 355 3.57 23.79 -10.98
CA ARG A 355 4.10 23.06 -9.82
C ARG A 355 5.03 21.91 -10.18
N ILE A 356 4.84 21.30 -11.35
CA ILE A 356 5.67 20.22 -11.89
C ILE A 356 5.81 20.52 -13.38
N ALA A 357 7.03 20.72 -13.89
CA ALA A 357 7.24 21.19 -15.26
C ALA A 357 7.02 20.05 -16.28
N ALA A 358 6.86 20.41 -17.55
CA ALA A 358 6.57 19.45 -18.62
C ALA A 358 7.60 18.31 -18.71
N GLY A 359 7.17 17.06 -18.48
CA GLY A 359 8.02 15.87 -18.48
C GLY A 359 8.76 15.58 -17.17
N GLU A 360 8.73 16.48 -16.18
CA GLU A 360 9.29 16.21 -14.85
C GLU A 360 8.37 15.30 -14.05
N VAL A 361 8.95 14.43 -13.22
CA VAL A 361 8.23 13.55 -12.30
C VAL A 361 8.40 14.09 -10.89
N ALA A 362 7.30 14.33 -10.17
CA ALA A 362 7.36 14.78 -8.79
C ALA A 362 8.07 13.74 -7.89
N PRO A 363 9.06 14.14 -7.10
CA PRO A 363 9.72 13.26 -6.14
C PRO A 363 8.80 12.97 -4.93
N ASP A 364 9.09 11.87 -4.24
CA ASP A 364 8.18 11.34 -3.20
C ASP A 364 8.01 12.27 -1.99
N ASP A 365 9.02 13.06 -1.64
CA ASP A 365 8.94 14.08 -0.57
C ASP A 365 7.94 15.20 -0.90
N VAL A 366 7.92 15.67 -2.16
CA VAL A 366 6.94 16.65 -2.66
C VAL A 366 5.52 16.06 -2.65
N LEU A 367 5.38 14.74 -2.89
CA LEU A 367 4.08 14.06 -2.82
C LEU A 367 3.64 13.81 -1.37
N LEU A 368 4.56 13.49 -0.47
CA LEU A 368 4.29 13.28 0.96
C LEU A 368 4.02 14.60 1.71
N GLY A 369 4.60 15.72 1.25
CA GLY A 369 4.34 17.08 1.73
C GLY A 369 3.32 17.89 0.92
N MET A 370 2.48 17.25 0.09
CA MET A 370 1.56 17.92 -0.83
C MET A 370 0.43 18.69 -0.12
N THR A 371 0.52 20.02 -0.08
CA THR A 371 -0.44 20.93 0.61
C THR A 371 -1.29 21.80 -0.33
N TRP A 372 -1.21 21.59 -1.64
CA TRP A 372 -1.85 22.42 -2.68
C TRP A 372 -2.73 21.58 -3.60
N PHE A 373 -3.80 22.17 -4.12
CA PHE A 373 -4.70 21.52 -5.09
C PHE A 373 -4.32 21.77 -6.55
N VAL A 374 -4.50 20.79 -7.42
CA VAL A 374 -4.30 20.89 -8.88
C VAL A 374 -5.38 21.75 -9.55
N GLU A 375 -5.07 22.25 -10.75
CA GLU A 375 -6.04 22.89 -11.63
C GLU A 375 -7.29 22.00 -11.86
N GLY A 376 -8.47 22.56 -11.57
CA GLY A 376 -9.76 21.88 -11.72
C GLY A 376 -10.38 21.36 -10.43
N VAL A 377 -9.66 21.39 -9.30
CA VAL A 377 -10.29 21.30 -7.97
C VAL A 377 -11.05 22.60 -7.69
N VAL A 378 -12.17 22.51 -6.96
CA VAL A 378 -12.95 23.65 -6.47
C VAL A 378 -13.17 23.47 -4.96
N GLY A 379 -12.46 24.26 -4.15
CA GLY A 379 -12.56 24.22 -2.70
C GLY A 379 -11.41 24.98 -2.01
N SER A 380 -11.38 24.93 -0.68
CA SER A 380 -10.23 25.35 0.13
C SER A 380 -9.37 24.15 0.52
N ASN A 381 -8.07 24.35 0.69
CA ASN A 381 -7.13 23.37 1.26
C ASN A 381 -6.93 23.57 2.79
N GLU A 382 -7.92 24.16 3.48
CA GLU A 382 -7.96 24.53 4.91
C GLU A 382 -9.33 24.17 5.55
#